data_AF-A0A4Q5ZTS9-F1
#
_entry.id   AF-A0A4Q5ZTS9-F1
#
_cell.length_a   1.000
_cell.length_b   1.000
_cell.length_c   1.000
_cell.angle_alpha   90.00
_cell.angle_beta   90.00
_cell.angle_gamma   90.00
#
_symmetry.space_group_name_H-M   'P 1'
#
loop_
_entity.id
_entity.type
_entity.pdbx_description
1 polymer ?
#
loop_
_entity_poly.entity_id
_entity_poly.type
_entity_poly.pdbx_seq_one_letter_code
_entity_poly.pdbx_strand_id
1 'polypeptide(L)'
;VFIHGKKGIVKAVFGWPAIHTRIGNDKENQPKTENLWLDCGARNRKEVEDLGIHIGAVVTYQDGFDELANGNLVGRAFDNRIGGFMIAEVARLLKENKKTLPFGLYVVNAVQEEIGLRGAEMIARRIKPNIAIVTDVTHDTTTPMINKNIEGDVSTGKGPSLAYAPAVHNKLLGFVEQVAKDQQIPVQWRALSRSTGTDTDSFAYANDGCPSVLISIPLRYMHTTVEMLHKDDIENTIQLMYETLIQLTPKTNLSYL
;
A
#
# COMPACT_ATOMS: atom_id res chain seq x y z
N VAL A 1 -19.30 7.24 8.53
CA VAL A 1 -18.46 6.04 8.77
C VAL A 1 -19.34 4.84 9.04
N PHE A 2 -18.78 3.63 8.95
CA PHE A 2 -19.44 2.37 9.24
C PHE A 2 -18.75 1.69 10.42
N ILE A 3 -19.53 1.37 11.45
CA ILE A 3 -19.11 0.58 12.60
C ILE A 3 -19.54 -0.87 12.33
N HIS A 4 -18.59 -1.81 12.37
CA HIS A 4 -18.82 -3.22 12.11
C HIS A 4 -19.25 -3.94 13.39
N GLY A 5 -20.57 -3.95 13.64
CA GLY A 5 -21.17 -4.57 14.82
C GLY A 5 -21.58 -6.04 14.61
N LYS A 6 -21.93 -6.72 15.70
CA LYS A 6 -22.36 -8.13 15.70
C LYS A 6 -23.68 -8.38 14.96
N LYS A 7 -24.52 -7.34 14.83
CA LYS A 7 -25.80 -7.38 14.12
C LYS A 7 -25.72 -6.80 12.70
N GLY A 8 -24.50 -6.49 12.23
CA GLY A 8 -24.25 -5.87 10.94
C GLY A 8 -23.67 -4.46 11.06
N ILE A 9 -23.63 -3.77 9.92
CA ILE A 9 -23.07 -2.43 9.81
C ILE A 9 -24.00 -1.39 10.46
N VAL A 10 -23.44 -0.56 11.34
CA VAL A 10 -24.11 0.60 11.94
C VAL A 10 -23.50 1.87 11.36
N LYS A 11 -24.34 2.78 10.88
CA LYS A 11 -23.89 4.09 10.36
C LYS A 11 -23.60 5.02 11.54
N ALA A 12 -22.52 5.79 11.44
CA ALA A 12 -22.17 6.82 12.39
C ALA A 12 -21.50 8.03 11.72
N VAL A 13 -21.50 9.16 12.41
CA VAL A 13 -20.84 10.40 11.98
C VAL A 13 -19.62 10.62 12.85
N PHE A 14 -18.53 11.09 12.25
CA PHE A 14 -17.38 11.58 13.00
C PHE A 14 -17.76 12.92 13.66
N GLY A 15 -17.86 12.92 14.98
CA GLY A 15 -18.31 14.08 15.73
C GLY A 15 -17.15 15.02 16.05
N TRP A 16 -17.24 16.27 15.61
CA TRP A 16 -16.33 17.33 16.04
C TRP A 16 -17.11 18.63 16.25
N PRO A 17 -16.85 19.41 17.32
CA PRO A 17 -17.59 20.64 17.57
C PRO A 17 -17.46 21.62 16.41
N ALA A 18 -18.53 22.37 16.12
CA ALA A 18 -18.53 23.39 15.08
C ALA A 18 -17.41 24.42 15.31
N ILE A 19 -16.83 24.94 14.23
CA ILE A 19 -15.68 25.85 14.33
C ILE A 19 -16.00 27.10 15.16
N HIS A 20 -17.21 27.66 15.03
CA HIS A 20 -17.63 28.87 15.75
C HIS A 20 -17.80 28.68 17.26
N THR A 21 -17.93 27.45 17.76
CA THR A 21 -17.99 27.18 19.21
C THR A 21 -16.59 27.00 19.82
N ARG A 22 -15.53 27.07 19.01
CA ARG A 22 -14.14 26.83 19.40
C ARG A 22 -13.25 28.07 19.20
N ILE A 23 -13.82 29.17 18.69
CA ILE A 23 -13.12 30.44 18.49
C ILE A 23 -12.71 30.99 19.87
N GLY A 24 -11.43 31.36 20.03
CA GLY A 24 -10.87 31.93 21.27
C GLY A 24 -9.92 30.99 22.04
N ASN A 25 -9.78 29.73 21.61
CA ASN A 25 -8.68 28.87 22.03
C ASN A 25 -7.55 28.97 20.98
N ASP A 26 -6.40 29.53 21.34
CA ASP A 26 -5.25 29.75 20.45
C ASP A 26 -4.59 28.46 19.90
N LYS A 27 -5.11 27.29 20.27
CA LYS A 27 -4.70 26.00 19.71
C LYS A 27 -5.92 25.15 19.42
N GLU A 28 -6.13 24.82 18.15
CA GLU A 28 -7.04 23.71 17.82
C GLU A 28 -6.51 22.42 18.43
N ASN A 29 -7.37 21.70 19.14
CA ASN A 29 -7.02 20.38 19.65
C ASN A 29 -6.81 19.43 18.47
N GLN A 30 -5.63 18.82 18.39
CA GLN A 30 -5.39 17.76 17.43
C GLN A 30 -6.27 16.55 17.74
N PRO A 31 -6.80 15.85 16.72
CA PRO A 31 -7.48 14.58 16.91
C PRO A 31 -6.58 13.56 17.61
N LYS A 32 -7.07 12.97 18.69
CA LYS A 32 -6.41 11.95 19.52
C LYS A 32 -7.45 10.99 20.09
N THR A 33 -7.04 9.79 20.49
CA THR A 33 -7.95 8.77 21.00
C THR A 33 -8.87 9.27 22.12
N GLU A 34 -8.41 10.18 22.98
CA GLU A 34 -9.23 10.76 24.06
C GLU A 34 -10.30 11.76 23.60
N ASN A 35 -10.25 12.27 22.36
CA ASN A 35 -11.16 13.29 21.86
C ASN A 35 -11.85 12.93 20.54
N LEU A 36 -11.70 11.69 20.08
CA LEU A 36 -12.37 11.13 18.91
C LEU A 36 -13.71 10.48 19.29
N TRP A 37 -14.78 10.88 18.62
CA TRP A 37 -16.13 10.35 18.88
C TRP A 37 -16.83 9.98 17.58
N LEU A 38 -17.56 8.88 17.62
CA LEU A 38 -18.49 8.47 16.57
C LEU A 38 -19.90 8.48 17.12
N ASP A 39 -20.76 9.31 16.51
CA ASP A 39 -22.16 9.40 16.89
C ASP A 39 -22.99 8.50 15.98
N CYS A 40 -23.62 7.47 16.56
CA CYS A 40 -24.54 6.56 15.88
C CYS A 40 -26.02 6.86 16.19
N GLY A 41 -26.31 7.98 16.85
CA GLY A 41 -27.65 8.41 17.26
C GLY A 41 -28.18 7.75 18.54
N ALA A 42 -27.38 6.91 19.21
CA ALA A 42 -27.76 6.25 20.45
C ALA A 42 -27.66 7.20 21.65
N ARG A 43 -28.65 7.17 22.54
CA ARG A 43 -28.76 8.10 23.67
C ARG A 43 -28.09 7.59 24.94
N ASN A 44 -27.83 6.30 25.00
CA ASN A 44 -27.26 5.63 26.15
C ASN A 44 -26.55 4.34 25.72
N ARG A 45 -25.80 3.76 26.65
CA ARG A 45 -25.04 2.53 26.43
C ARG A 45 -25.90 1.36 25.91
N LYS A 46 -27.12 1.20 26.45
CA LYS A 46 -27.99 0.08 26.05
C LYS A 46 -28.38 0.19 24.58
N GLU A 47 -28.71 1.39 24.10
CA GLU A 47 -29.02 1.60 22.68
C GLU A 47 -27.82 1.32 21.76
N VAL A 48 -26.59 1.67 22.19
CA VAL A 48 -25.36 1.31 21.46
C VAL A 48 -25.20 -0.22 21.36
N GLU A 49 -25.37 -0.93 22.47
CA GLU A 49 -25.28 -2.39 22.54
C GLU A 49 -26.41 -3.06 21.73
N ASP A 50 -27.62 -2.50 21.74
CA ASP A 50 -28.79 -2.99 20.99
C ASP A 50 -28.58 -2.89 19.46
N LEU A 51 -27.83 -1.87 18.99
CA LEU A 51 -27.36 -1.76 17.60
C LEU A 51 -26.31 -2.84 17.24
N GLY A 52 -25.79 -3.58 18.23
CA GLY A 52 -24.77 -4.61 18.05
C GLY A 52 -23.34 -4.09 18.08
N ILE A 53 -23.13 -2.82 18.45
CA ILE A 53 -21.80 -2.26 18.67
C ILE A 53 -21.20 -2.88 19.94
N HIS A 54 -19.91 -3.22 19.89
CA HIS A 54 -19.20 -3.81 21.02
C HIS A 54 -17.79 -3.22 21.15
N ILE A 55 -17.18 -3.39 22.31
CA ILE A 55 -15.77 -3.04 22.53
C ILE A 55 -14.92 -3.83 21.52
N GLY A 56 -14.05 -3.12 20.79
CA GLY A 56 -13.24 -3.67 19.71
C GLY A 56 -13.94 -3.73 18.34
N ALA A 57 -15.16 -3.21 18.19
CA ALA A 57 -15.78 -3.07 16.88
C ALA A 57 -14.93 -2.16 15.97
N VAL A 58 -14.59 -2.67 14.78
CA VAL A 58 -13.78 -1.94 13.81
C VAL A 58 -14.63 -0.90 13.09
N VAL A 59 -14.01 0.20 12.69
CA VAL A 59 -14.65 1.29 11.97
C VAL A 59 -13.98 1.47 10.62
N THR A 60 -14.78 1.69 9.58
CA THR A 60 -14.29 2.08 8.25
C THR A 60 -14.95 3.36 7.79
N TYR A 61 -14.23 4.18 7.02
CA TYR A 61 -14.87 5.27 6.29
C TYR A 61 -15.93 4.74 5.33
N GLN A 62 -16.99 5.53 5.14
CA GLN A 62 -18.11 5.17 4.26
C GLN A 62 -17.78 5.42 2.77
N ASP A 63 -16.67 6.09 2.49
CA ASP A 63 -16.33 6.50 1.13
C ASP A 63 -16.05 5.31 0.19
N GLY A 64 -16.34 5.55 -1.09
CA GLY A 64 -16.36 4.55 -2.15
C GLY A 64 -15.16 4.65 -3.10
N PHE A 65 -15.40 4.24 -4.35
CA PHE A 65 -14.49 4.38 -5.47
C PHE A 65 -15.14 5.33 -6.48
N ASP A 66 -14.37 6.25 -7.05
CA ASP A 66 -14.84 7.14 -8.12
C ASP A 66 -13.70 7.49 -9.08
N GLU A 67 -14.06 8.03 -10.23
CA GLU A 67 -13.13 8.50 -11.25
C GLU A 67 -13.13 10.03 -11.32
N LEU A 68 -11.93 10.60 -11.39
CA LEU A 68 -11.73 12.01 -11.68
C LEU A 68 -11.22 12.18 -13.12
N ALA A 69 -11.08 13.44 -13.52
CA ALA A 69 -10.51 13.78 -14.82
C ALA A 69 -9.10 13.19 -15.01
N ASN A 70 -8.74 12.99 -16.28
CA ASN A 70 -7.39 12.63 -16.71
C ASN A 70 -6.88 11.33 -16.06
N GLY A 71 -7.70 10.27 -16.05
CA GLY A 71 -7.27 8.94 -15.62
C GLY A 71 -7.04 8.77 -14.11
N ASN A 72 -7.42 9.76 -13.30
CA ASN A 72 -7.27 9.69 -11.85
C ASN A 72 -8.41 8.89 -11.21
N LEU A 73 -8.07 8.06 -10.23
CA LEU A 73 -8.98 7.26 -9.44
C LEU A 73 -8.93 7.75 -8.00
N VAL A 74 -10.08 7.85 -7.36
CA VAL A 74 -10.18 8.17 -5.93
C VAL A 74 -10.89 7.08 -5.17
N GLY A 75 -10.47 6.87 -3.94
CA GLY A 75 -11.16 5.98 -3.02
C GLY A 75 -10.41 5.80 -1.72
N ARG A 76 -11.05 5.08 -0.79
CA ARG A 76 -10.44 4.79 0.51
C ARG A 76 -9.47 3.61 0.45
N ALA A 77 -8.39 3.71 1.23
CA ALA A 77 -7.47 2.61 1.49
C ALA A 77 -6.90 1.99 0.20
N PHE A 78 -6.51 2.83 -0.76
CA PHE A 78 -5.66 2.38 -1.84
C PHE A 78 -4.34 1.87 -1.28
N ASP A 79 -3.80 2.53 -0.26
CA ASP A 79 -2.76 1.99 0.60
C ASP A 79 -3.33 0.84 1.49
N ASN A 80 -2.92 -0.42 1.33
CA ASN A 80 -2.27 -1.01 0.14
C ASN A 80 -3.21 -2.03 -0.54
N ARG A 81 -4.52 -1.76 -0.57
CA ARG A 81 -5.46 -2.59 -1.35
C ARG A 81 -5.13 -2.60 -2.84
N ILE A 82 -4.53 -1.52 -3.35
CA ILE A 82 -4.10 -1.49 -4.74
C ILE A 82 -3.00 -2.52 -5.00
N GLY A 83 -2.02 -2.67 -4.12
CA GLY A 83 -1.02 -3.73 -4.21
C GLY A 83 -1.66 -5.12 -4.26
N GLY A 84 -2.65 -5.36 -3.39
CA GLY A 84 -3.45 -6.58 -3.40
C GLY A 84 -4.19 -6.85 -4.72
N PHE A 85 -4.75 -5.80 -5.35
CA PHE A 85 -5.34 -5.90 -6.68
C PHE A 85 -4.29 -6.20 -7.75
N MET A 86 -3.16 -5.48 -7.77
CA MET A 86 -2.12 -5.63 -8.78
C MET A 86 -1.49 -7.03 -8.78
N ILE A 87 -1.20 -7.61 -7.61
CA ILE A 87 -0.65 -8.98 -7.54
C ILE A 87 -1.67 -10.04 -7.99
N ALA A 88 -2.96 -9.81 -7.76
CA ALA A 88 -4.03 -10.68 -8.24
C ALA A 88 -4.16 -10.60 -9.77
N GLU A 89 -4.05 -9.41 -10.34
CA GLU A 89 -4.02 -9.19 -11.79
C GLU A 89 -2.80 -9.85 -12.45
N VAL A 90 -1.61 -9.78 -11.84
CA VAL A 90 -0.43 -10.51 -12.31
C VAL A 90 -0.70 -12.01 -12.35
N ALA A 91 -1.30 -12.58 -11.30
CA ALA A 91 -1.66 -13.99 -11.26
C ALA A 91 -2.70 -14.36 -12.34
N ARG A 92 -3.68 -13.49 -12.59
CA ARG A 92 -4.67 -13.63 -13.67
C ARG A 92 -4.00 -13.63 -15.04
N LEU A 93 -3.10 -12.67 -15.30
CA LEU A 93 -2.36 -12.57 -16.56
C LEU A 93 -1.46 -13.79 -16.82
N LEU A 94 -0.76 -14.29 -15.80
CA LEU A 94 0.02 -15.53 -15.92
C LEU A 94 -0.86 -16.71 -16.35
N LYS A 95 -2.07 -16.82 -15.78
CA LYS A 95 -3.02 -17.88 -16.11
C LYS A 95 -3.58 -17.74 -17.53
N GLU A 96 -4.04 -16.55 -17.90
CA GLU A 96 -4.66 -16.29 -19.22
C GLU A 96 -3.65 -16.44 -20.36
N ASN A 97 -2.42 -15.97 -20.15
CA ASN A 97 -1.34 -16.09 -21.13
C ASN A 97 -0.65 -17.46 -21.09
N LYS A 98 -1.18 -18.41 -20.29
CA LYS A 98 -0.70 -19.80 -20.16
C LYS A 98 0.80 -19.88 -19.85
N LYS A 99 1.31 -18.95 -19.04
CA LYS A 99 2.71 -18.92 -18.64
C LYS A 99 2.95 -19.92 -17.52
N THR A 100 3.93 -20.80 -17.71
CA THR A 100 4.41 -21.71 -16.67
C THR A 100 5.74 -21.18 -16.16
N LEU A 101 5.82 -20.90 -14.86
CA LEU A 101 7.03 -20.41 -14.23
C LEU A 101 7.94 -21.58 -13.84
N PRO A 102 9.26 -21.45 -13.99
CA PRO A 102 10.23 -22.49 -13.61
C PRO A 102 10.48 -22.58 -12.09
N PHE A 103 9.61 -21.97 -11.28
CA PHE A 103 9.69 -21.89 -9.82
C PHE A 103 8.29 -21.84 -9.21
N GLY A 104 8.19 -22.12 -7.92
CA GLY A 104 6.95 -21.92 -7.17
C GLY A 104 6.69 -20.44 -6.92
N LEU A 105 5.54 -19.93 -7.34
CA LEU A 105 5.10 -18.56 -7.06
C LEU A 105 4.09 -18.56 -5.91
N TYR A 106 4.39 -17.77 -4.87
CA TYR A 106 3.46 -17.48 -3.78
C TYR A 106 2.96 -16.05 -3.92
N VAL A 107 1.65 -15.88 -4.10
CA VAL A 107 1.00 -14.57 -4.15
C VAL A 107 0.40 -14.29 -2.79
N VAL A 108 0.89 -13.25 -2.12
CA VAL A 108 0.60 -12.97 -0.71
C VAL A 108 0.01 -11.57 -0.58
N ASN A 109 -1.14 -11.48 0.06
CA ASN A 109 -1.67 -10.23 0.60
C ASN A 109 -1.49 -10.26 2.11
N ALA A 110 -0.52 -9.50 2.62
CA ALA A 110 -0.18 -9.48 4.04
C ALA A 110 -1.15 -8.58 4.82
N VAL A 111 -1.32 -8.88 6.10
CA VAL A 111 -2.11 -8.06 7.03
C VAL A 111 -1.18 -7.35 8.01
N GLN A 112 -1.66 -6.30 8.66
CA GLN A 112 -0.95 -5.64 9.76
C GLN A 112 0.41 -5.01 9.37
N GLU A 113 0.55 -4.56 8.12
CA GLU A 113 1.65 -3.70 7.68
C GLU A 113 1.68 -2.42 8.54
N GLU A 114 0.55 -1.70 8.55
CA GLU A 114 0.33 -0.40 9.20
C GLU A 114 0.53 -0.36 10.73
N ILE A 115 0.69 -1.52 11.36
CA ILE A 115 0.94 -1.65 12.80
C ILE A 115 2.26 -2.36 13.12
N GLY A 116 3.15 -2.44 12.13
CA GLY A 116 4.51 -2.94 12.27
C GLY A 116 4.82 -4.24 11.52
N LEU A 117 4.33 -4.37 10.28
CA LEU A 117 4.74 -5.40 9.31
C LEU A 117 4.46 -6.87 9.73
N ARG A 118 3.55 -7.09 10.68
CA ARG A 118 3.42 -8.38 11.39
C ARG A 118 3.03 -9.53 10.47
N GLY A 119 2.15 -9.29 9.49
CA GLY A 119 1.77 -10.31 8.52
C GLY A 119 2.95 -10.72 7.64
N ALA A 120 3.74 -9.76 7.16
CA ALA A 120 4.92 -10.06 6.35
C ALA A 120 5.98 -10.80 7.16
N GLU A 121 6.25 -10.41 8.41
CA GLU A 121 7.16 -11.16 9.31
C GLU A 121 6.75 -12.64 9.43
N MET A 122 5.45 -12.90 9.63
CA MET A 122 4.92 -14.27 9.74
C MET A 122 5.07 -15.05 8.43
N ILE A 123 4.76 -14.43 7.30
CA ILE A 123 4.81 -15.08 6.00
C ILE A 123 6.25 -15.34 5.55
N ALA A 124 7.16 -14.38 5.73
CA ALA A 124 8.56 -14.53 5.37
C ALA A 124 9.22 -15.72 6.11
N ARG A 125 8.88 -15.90 7.39
CA ARG A 125 9.34 -17.04 8.21
C ARG A 125 8.72 -18.38 7.80
N ARG A 126 7.47 -18.37 7.33
CA ARG A 126 6.73 -19.57 6.95
C ARG A 126 7.13 -20.07 5.56
N ILE A 127 7.13 -19.18 4.57
CA ILE A 127 7.38 -19.52 3.16
C ILE A 127 8.88 -19.70 2.92
N LYS A 128 9.74 -18.92 3.60
CA LYS A 128 11.20 -18.89 3.37
C LYS A 128 11.54 -18.76 1.88
N PRO A 129 11.05 -17.70 1.21
CA PRO A 129 11.23 -17.55 -0.23
C PRO A 129 12.70 -17.31 -0.59
N ASN A 130 13.09 -17.67 -1.82
CA ASN A 130 14.41 -17.35 -2.35
C ASN A 130 14.51 -15.91 -2.86
N ILE A 131 13.39 -15.34 -3.29
CA ILE A 131 13.26 -13.98 -3.84
C ILE A 131 11.90 -13.43 -3.37
N ALA A 132 11.86 -12.15 -3.00
CA ALA A 132 10.62 -11.42 -2.75
C ALA A 132 10.50 -10.22 -3.70
N ILE A 133 9.42 -10.17 -4.48
CA ILE A 133 9.01 -8.98 -5.22
C ILE A 133 7.85 -8.39 -4.44
N VAL A 134 8.05 -7.21 -3.86
CA VAL A 134 7.08 -6.53 -3.01
C VAL A 134 6.56 -5.31 -3.74
N THR A 135 5.25 -5.06 -3.61
CA THR A 135 4.62 -3.86 -4.13
C THR A 135 3.90 -3.12 -3.02
N ASP A 136 4.08 -1.81 -3.02
CA ASP A 136 3.49 -0.91 -2.04
C ASP A 136 3.28 0.47 -2.66
N VAL A 137 2.61 1.38 -1.97
CA VAL A 137 2.47 2.75 -2.44
C VAL A 137 3.74 3.57 -2.13
N THR A 138 3.88 4.71 -2.79
CA THR A 138 4.86 5.76 -2.46
C THR A 138 4.21 7.13 -2.64
N HIS A 139 4.84 8.18 -2.12
CA HIS A 139 4.31 9.53 -2.23
C HIS A 139 4.46 10.11 -3.66
N ASP A 140 3.37 10.64 -4.20
CA ASP A 140 3.43 11.64 -5.26
C ASP A 140 3.83 12.99 -4.65
N THR A 141 5.02 13.44 -4.99
CA THR A 141 5.66 14.64 -4.44
C THR A 141 5.22 15.94 -5.10
N THR A 142 4.34 15.89 -6.10
CA THR A 142 3.61 17.07 -6.59
C THR A 142 2.41 17.41 -5.70
N THR A 143 2.07 16.55 -4.74
CA THR A 143 1.06 16.83 -3.73
C THR A 143 1.47 18.06 -2.91
N PRO A 144 0.55 19.04 -2.71
CA PRO A 144 0.85 20.23 -1.93
C PRO A 144 1.46 19.89 -0.56
N MET A 145 2.46 20.68 -0.15
CA MET A 145 3.18 20.55 1.12
C MET A 145 4.15 19.35 1.25
N ILE A 146 4.33 18.54 0.20
CA ILE A 146 5.40 17.52 0.17
C ILE A 146 6.70 18.12 -0.40
N ASN A 147 7.84 17.82 0.23
CA ASN A 147 9.15 18.28 -0.23
C ASN A 147 9.86 17.19 -1.04
N LYS A 148 9.91 17.36 -2.36
CA LYS A 148 10.58 16.41 -3.26
C LYS A 148 12.09 16.24 -3.02
N ASN A 149 12.76 17.21 -2.40
CA ASN A 149 14.18 17.07 -2.05
C ASN A 149 14.39 16.09 -0.88
N ILE A 150 13.33 15.75 -0.15
CA ILE A 150 13.35 14.79 0.96
C ILE A 150 12.80 13.44 0.47
N GLU A 151 11.66 13.45 -0.20
CA GLU A 151 10.91 12.23 -0.57
C GLU A 151 11.27 11.64 -1.94
N GLY A 152 12.01 12.38 -2.78
CA GLY A 152 12.27 12.04 -4.19
C GLY A 152 11.37 12.80 -5.17
N ASP A 153 11.67 12.75 -6.47
CA ASP A 153 10.84 13.38 -7.52
C ASP A 153 10.01 12.30 -8.21
N VAL A 154 8.88 11.98 -7.58
CA VAL A 154 7.93 10.95 -8.02
C VAL A 154 6.56 11.60 -8.17
N SER A 155 5.85 11.27 -9.25
CA SER A 155 4.52 11.80 -9.56
C SER A 155 3.62 10.75 -10.19
N THR A 156 2.32 10.84 -9.93
CA THR A 156 1.30 10.03 -10.62
C THR A 156 1.31 10.27 -12.13
N GLY A 157 0.95 9.25 -12.92
CA GLY A 157 0.93 9.26 -14.39
C GLY A 157 2.30 9.13 -15.06
N LYS A 158 3.35 8.77 -14.31
CA LYS A 158 4.72 8.59 -14.82
C LYS A 158 5.29 7.18 -14.57
N GLY A 159 4.45 6.23 -14.21
CA GLY A 159 4.81 4.84 -13.99
C GLY A 159 5.27 4.52 -12.56
N PRO A 160 5.53 3.22 -12.27
CA PRO A 160 6.00 2.76 -10.97
C PRO A 160 7.31 3.45 -10.54
N SER A 161 7.54 3.49 -9.24
CA SER A 161 8.78 3.95 -8.62
C SER A 161 9.60 2.77 -8.11
N LEU A 162 10.84 2.70 -8.59
CA LEU A 162 11.88 1.82 -8.04
C LEU A 162 12.70 2.59 -7.00
N ALA A 163 13.22 1.86 -6.00
CA ALA A 163 13.94 2.46 -4.89
C ALA A 163 15.31 1.81 -4.67
N TYR A 164 16.32 2.64 -4.45
CA TYR A 164 17.53 2.21 -3.74
C TYR A 164 17.28 2.34 -2.24
N ALA A 165 17.41 1.24 -1.49
CA ALA A 165 17.19 1.20 -0.05
C ALA A 165 18.00 0.07 0.61
N PRO A 166 18.30 0.14 1.92
CA PRO A 166 18.98 -0.94 2.65
C PRO A 166 18.32 -2.32 2.53
N ALA A 167 17.00 -2.37 2.38
CA ALA A 167 16.24 -3.61 2.22
C ALA A 167 16.08 -4.06 0.76
N VAL A 168 16.52 -3.25 -0.22
CA VAL A 168 16.41 -3.57 -1.65
C VAL A 168 17.71 -4.16 -2.17
N HIS A 169 17.61 -5.34 -2.77
CA HIS A 169 18.76 -6.07 -3.28
C HIS A 169 19.20 -5.54 -4.66
N ASN A 170 20.36 -4.88 -4.73
CA ASN A 170 20.87 -4.21 -5.92
C ASN A 170 20.88 -5.06 -7.21
N LYS A 171 21.29 -6.35 -7.16
CA LYS A 171 21.25 -7.19 -8.38
C LYS A 171 19.83 -7.51 -8.85
N LEU A 172 18.88 -7.62 -7.91
CA LEU A 172 17.49 -7.89 -8.24
C LEU A 172 16.82 -6.61 -8.74
N LEU A 173 17.12 -5.48 -8.12
CA LEU A 173 16.72 -4.15 -8.61
C LEU A 173 17.22 -3.91 -10.04
N GLY A 174 18.50 -4.16 -10.31
CA GLY A 174 19.06 -4.02 -11.66
C GLY A 174 18.43 -4.97 -12.68
N PHE A 175 18.01 -6.17 -12.25
CA PHE A 175 17.22 -7.07 -13.09
C PHE A 175 15.84 -6.48 -13.43
N VAL A 176 15.11 -5.96 -12.44
CA VAL A 176 13.80 -5.29 -12.65
C VAL A 176 13.95 -4.05 -13.54
N GLU A 177 14.98 -3.24 -13.33
CA GLU A 177 15.29 -2.08 -14.17
C GLU A 177 15.53 -2.49 -15.62
N GLN A 178 16.31 -3.55 -15.84
CA GLN A 178 16.56 -4.05 -17.19
C GLN A 178 15.28 -4.56 -17.86
N VAL A 179 14.42 -5.27 -17.12
CA VAL A 179 13.09 -5.68 -17.59
C VAL A 179 12.24 -4.48 -17.99
N ALA A 180 12.19 -3.43 -17.15
CA ALA A 180 11.45 -2.21 -17.45
C ALA A 180 11.95 -1.56 -18.75
N LYS A 181 13.27 -1.48 -18.93
CA LYS A 181 13.90 -0.93 -20.13
C LYS A 181 13.57 -1.75 -21.39
N ASP A 182 13.69 -3.07 -21.31
CA ASP A 182 13.46 -3.96 -22.46
C ASP A 182 11.99 -3.97 -22.89
N GLN A 183 11.07 -3.80 -21.93
CA GLN A 183 9.63 -3.72 -22.16
C GLN A 183 9.11 -2.29 -22.34
N GLN A 184 10.01 -1.30 -22.36
CA GLN A 184 9.69 0.13 -22.50
C GLN A 184 8.67 0.64 -21.47
N ILE A 185 8.71 0.10 -20.25
CA ILE A 185 7.86 0.51 -19.13
C ILE A 185 8.52 1.71 -18.44
N PRO A 186 7.83 2.86 -18.31
CA PRO A 186 8.38 4.01 -17.63
C PRO A 186 8.53 3.71 -16.12
N VAL A 187 9.67 4.10 -15.56
CA VAL A 187 9.94 3.98 -14.12
C VAL A 187 10.51 5.28 -13.57
N GLN A 188 10.20 5.54 -12.30
CA GLN A 188 10.70 6.68 -11.53
C GLN A 188 11.64 6.16 -10.44
N TRP A 189 12.48 7.05 -9.88
CA TRP A 189 13.51 6.65 -8.92
C TRP A 189 13.42 7.41 -7.61
N ARG A 190 13.60 6.69 -6.50
CA ARG A 190 13.75 7.26 -5.17
C ARG A 190 14.88 6.59 -4.39
N ALA A 191 15.37 7.27 -3.36
CA ALA A 191 16.35 6.74 -2.44
C ALA A 191 15.76 6.75 -1.02
N LEU A 192 15.90 5.64 -0.29
CA LEU A 192 15.40 5.49 1.07
C LEU A 192 16.57 5.16 1.98
N SER A 193 16.85 6.03 2.94
CA SER A 193 18.12 6.02 3.68
C SER A 193 18.18 5.00 4.81
N ARG A 194 17.04 4.68 5.46
CA ARG A 194 17.01 3.86 6.69
C ARG A 194 16.24 2.56 6.53
N SER A 195 15.06 2.63 5.95
CA SER A 195 14.13 1.51 5.76
C SER A 195 13.22 1.84 4.60
N THR A 196 12.57 0.84 4.02
CA THR A 196 11.49 1.11 3.07
C THR A 196 10.21 1.56 3.77
N GLY A 197 10.01 1.13 5.03
CA GLY A 197 8.76 1.29 5.75
C GLY A 197 7.66 0.37 5.23
N THR A 198 8.02 -0.69 4.50
CA THR A 198 7.08 -1.60 3.83
C THR A 198 7.40 -3.04 4.19
N ASP A 199 6.56 -3.97 3.74
CA ASP A 199 6.80 -5.41 3.84
C ASP A 199 8.18 -5.85 3.30
N THR A 200 8.79 -5.07 2.40
CA THR A 200 10.15 -5.32 1.88
C THR A 200 11.16 -5.46 3.00
N ASP A 201 11.08 -4.64 4.06
CA ASP A 201 11.99 -4.72 5.21
C ASP A 201 11.85 -6.08 5.93
N SER A 202 10.61 -6.58 6.06
CA SER A 202 10.35 -7.87 6.71
C SER A 202 10.88 -9.05 5.90
N PHE A 203 10.77 -9.01 4.57
CA PHE A 203 11.33 -10.07 3.72
C PHE A 203 12.86 -9.99 3.65
N ALA A 204 13.42 -8.80 3.41
CA ALA A 204 14.86 -8.61 3.22
C ALA A 204 15.70 -9.16 4.38
N TYR A 205 15.25 -8.88 5.62
CA TYR A 205 15.96 -9.27 6.84
C TYR A 205 15.47 -10.59 7.45
N ALA A 206 14.56 -11.31 6.78
CA ALA A 206 14.11 -12.61 7.26
C ALA A 206 15.08 -13.73 6.91
N ASN A 207 15.06 -14.78 7.75
CA ASN A 207 15.84 -16.02 7.57
C ASN A 207 17.34 -15.70 7.42
N ASP A 208 18.00 -16.25 6.41
CA ASP A 208 19.42 -16.00 6.10
C ASP A 208 19.63 -14.76 5.20
N GLY A 209 18.61 -13.91 5.08
CA GLY A 209 18.50 -12.84 4.11
C GLY A 209 17.77 -13.29 2.85
N CYS A 210 16.75 -12.53 2.44
CA CYS A 210 16.01 -12.78 1.21
C CYS A 210 16.27 -11.64 0.21
N PRO A 211 16.87 -11.90 -0.96
CA PRO A 211 16.88 -10.94 -2.06
C PRO A 211 15.47 -10.38 -2.31
N SER A 212 15.29 -9.10 -2.01
CA SER A 212 13.99 -8.45 -2.04
C SER A 212 14.06 -7.19 -2.91
N VAL A 213 12.99 -6.88 -3.63
CA VAL A 213 12.87 -5.65 -4.42
C VAL A 213 11.50 -5.02 -4.18
N LEU A 214 11.47 -3.70 -4.11
CA LEU A 214 10.27 -2.90 -3.95
C LEU A 214 9.91 -2.24 -5.28
N ILE A 215 8.70 -2.49 -5.76
CA ILE A 215 8.09 -1.82 -6.92
C ILE A 215 6.91 -1.01 -6.39
N SER A 216 7.12 0.29 -6.20
CA SER A 216 6.12 1.16 -5.61
C SER A 216 5.21 1.81 -6.66
N ILE A 217 3.96 2.10 -6.30
CA ILE A 217 3.05 2.92 -7.12
C ILE A 217 2.88 4.33 -6.50
N PRO A 218 3.02 5.43 -7.26
CA PRO A 218 2.77 6.77 -6.74
C PRO A 218 1.31 6.95 -6.30
N LEU A 219 1.11 7.50 -5.11
CA LEU A 219 -0.19 7.77 -4.48
C LEU A 219 -0.23 9.20 -3.93
N ARG A 220 -1.33 9.91 -4.17
CA ARG A 220 -1.60 11.20 -3.51
C ARG A 220 -2.49 10.99 -2.30
N TYR A 221 -2.26 11.82 -1.27
CA TYR A 221 -3.05 11.85 -0.04
C TYR A 221 -3.05 10.54 0.75
N MET A 222 -1.90 9.84 0.74
CA MET A 222 -1.64 8.64 1.54
C MET A 222 -2.08 8.84 3.00
N HIS A 223 -2.75 7.83 3.56
CA HIS A 223 -3.27 7.80 4.94
C HIS A 223 -4.35 8.83 5.26
N THR A 224 -4.91 9.49 4.24
CA THR A 224 -6.14 10.29 4.40
C THR A 224 -7.38 9.43 4.16
N THR A 225 -8.57 10.00 4.36
CA THR A 225 -9.84 9.24 4.16
C THR A 225 -10.02 8.80 2.71
N VAL A 226 -9.58 9.64 1.76
CA VAL A 226 -9.73 9.45 0.32
C VAL A 226 -8.39 9.70 -0.34
N GLU A 227 -7.85 8.69 -0.98
CA GLU A 227 -6.55 8.71 -1.62
C GLU A 227 -6.72 8.73 -3.14
N MET A 228 -5.67 9.03 -3.89
CA MET A 228 -5.75 9.17 -5.34
C MET A 228 -4.58 8.52 -6.08
N LEU A 229 -4.92 7.71 -7.09
CA LEU A 229 -3.99 7.00 -7.99
C LEU A 229 -4.25 7.38 -9.45
N HIS A 230 -3.33 7.03 -10.34
CA HIS A 230 -3.53 7.12 -11.78
C HIS A 230 -3.64 5.72 -12.41
N LYS A 231 -4.60 5.53 -13.33
CA LYS A 231 -4.85 4.25 -14.01
C LYS A 231 -3.61 3.66 -14.66
N ASP A 232 -2.89 4.48 -15.44
CA ASP A 232 -1.70 4.03 -16.16
C ASP A 232 -0.57 3.57 -15.22
N ASP A 233 -0.45 4.13 -14.01
CA ASP A 233 0.57 3.68 -13.06
C ASP A 233 0.24 2.27 -12.54
N ILE A 234 -1.05 1.97 -12.35
CA ILE A 234 -1.53 0.63 -11.95
C ILE A 234 -1.17 -0.38 -13.05
N GLU A 235 -1.52 -0.06 -14.30
CA GLU A 235 -1.25 -0.94 -15.45
C GLU A 235 0.26 -1.16 -15.65
N ASN A 236 1.07 -0.11 -15.61
CA ASN A 236 2.52 -0.21 -15.75
C ASN A 236 3.16 -1.01 -14.58
N THR A 237 2.64 -0.87 -13.36
CA THR A 237 3.13 -1.63 -12.21
C THR A 237 2.81 -3.13 -12.33
N ILE A 238 1.58 -3.47 -12.75
CA ILE A 238 1.17 -4.85 -13.05
C ILE A 238 2.07 -5.43 -14.15
N GLN A 239 2.26 -4.69 -15.24
CA GLN A 239 3.06 -5.14 -16.38
C GLN A 239 4.52 -5.35 -15.97
N LEU A 240 5.10 -4.45 -15.18
CA LEU A 240 6.47 -4.59 -14.70
C LEU A 240 6.65 -5.85 -13.83
N MET A 241 5.72 -6.10 -12.91
CA MET A 241 5.75 -7.30 -12.08
C MET A 241 5.58 -8.58 -12.92
N TYR A 242 4.63 -8.59 -13.85
CA TYR A 242 4.37 -9.72 -14.74
C TYR A 242 5.59 -10.02 -15.61
N GLU A 243 6.16 -9.02 -16.29
CA GLU A 243 7.34 -9.16 -17.14
C GLU A 243 8.58 -9.59 -16.35
N THR A 244 8.72 -9.09 -15.12
CA THR A 244 9.79 -9.52 -14.22
C THR A 244 9.68 -11.01 -13.92
N LEU A 245 8.48 -11.50 -13.59
CA LEU A 245 8.26 -12.91 -13.25
C LEU A 245 8.52 -13.85 -14.43
N ILE A 246 8.10 -13.48 -15.65
CA ILE A 246 8.29 -14.37 -16.81
C ILE A 246 9.77 -14.45 -17.25
N GLN A 247 10.56 -13.41 -17.00
CA GLN A 247 11.98 -13.37 -17.35
C GLN A 247 12.87 -13.97 -16.24
N LEU A 248 12.36 -14.01 -15.00
CA LEU A 248 13.09 -14.57 -13.86
C LEU A 248 13.28 -16.08 -14.06
N THR A 249 14.45 -16.60 -13.69
CA THR A 249 14.73 -18.04 -13.76
C THR A 249 15.52 -18.50 -12.53
N PRO A 250 15.55 -19.80 -12.22
CA PRO A 250 16.45 -20.35 -11.20
C PRO A 250 17.94 -20.11 -11.48
N LYS A 251 18.31 -19.68 -12.69
CA LYS A 251 19.68 -19.34 -13.09
C LYS A 251 20.01 -17.85 -12.92
N THR A 252 19.04 -17.02 -12.53
CA THR A 252 19.28 -15.59 -12.29
C THR A 252 20.28 -15.43 -11.15
N ASN A 253 21.47 -14.89 -11.47
CA ASN A 253 22.55 -14.78 -10.51
C ASN A 253 22.39 -13.54 -9.62
N LEU A 254 22.02 -13.78 -8.37
CA LEU A 254 21.93 -12.75 -7.33
C LEU A 254 23.10 -12.79 -6.32
N SER A 255 24.11 -13.65 -6.51
CA SER A 255 25.29 -13.70 -5.64
C SER A 255 26.14 -12.46 -5.79
N TYR A 256 26.52 -11.78 -4.70
CA TYR A 256 27.53 -10.70 -4.75
C TYR A 256 28.97 -11.21 -4.82
N LEU A 257 29.19 -12.47 -4.44
CA LEU A 257 30.48 -13.15 -4.43
C LEU A 257 30.65 -14.04 -5.67
#